data_AF-A0A0A3HW35-F1
#
_entry.id   AF-A0A0A3HW35-F1
#
_cell.length_a   1.000
_cell.length_b   1.000
_cell.length_c   1.000
_cell.angle_alpha   90.00
_cell.angle_beta   90.00
_cell.angle_gamma   90.00
#
_symmetry.space_group_name_H-M   'P 1'
#
loop_
_entity.id
_entity.type
_entity.pdbx_description
1 polymer ?
#
loop_
_entity_poly.entity_id
_entity_poly.type
_entity_poly.pdbx_seq_one_letter_code
_entity_poly.pdbx_strand_id
1 'polypeptide(L)' 'MEFIEQFLSKSDKEIVKFSREYGIDLTLEEVKRLRPLSERASITWLITGIPNSFLKEVESIIGKKKLKKLLKYMENY' A
#
# COMPACT_ATOMS: atom_id res chain seq x y z
N MET A 1 4.13 0.16 -10.46
CA MET A 1 4.53 -1.22 -10.05
C MET A 1 5.49 -1.22 -8.85
N GLU A 2 6.51 -0.37 -8.83
CA GLU A 2 7.58 -0.40 -7.82
C GLU A 2 7.13 -0.32 -6.34
N PHE A 3 6.09 0.43 -5.98
CA PHE A 3 5.69 0.55 -4.56
C PHE A 3 5.21 -0.78 -3.96
N ILE A 4 4.37 -1.54 -4.69
CA ILE A 4 3.83 -2.81 -4.18
C ILE A 4 4.95 -3.82 -4.01
N GLU A 5 5.85 -3.91 -4.99
CA GLU A 5 7.00 -4.81 -4.92
C GLU A 5 7.92 -4.47 -3.73
N GLN A 6 8.22 -3.17 -3.55
CA GLN A 6 8.99 -2.70 -2.40
C GLN A 6 8.26 -2.99 -1.08
N PHE A 7 6.95 -2.78 -1.02
CA PHE A 7 6.11 -3.08 0.14
C PHE A 7 6.19 -4.55 0.54
N LEU A 8 6.15 -5.45 -0.44
CA LEU A 8 6.22 -6.90 -0.23
C LEU A 8 7.61 -7.38 0.18
N SER A 9 8.68 -6.73 -0.29
CA SER A 9 10.06 -7.21 -0.12
C SER A 9 10.85 -6.54 1.01
N LYS A 10 10.52 -5.30 1.38
CA LYS A 10 11.23 -4.55 2.45
C LYS A 10 10.70 -4.87 3.83
N SER A 11 11.48 -4.58 4.87
CA SER A 11 11.04 -4.66 6.26
C SER A 11 10.08 -3.52 6.65
N ASP A 12 9.30 -3.68 7.73
CA ASP A 12 8.32 -2.67 8.16
C ASP A 12 8.95 -1.29 8.40
N LYS A 13 10.15 -1.26 8.99
CA LYS A 13 10.89 -0.02 9.27
C LYS A 13 11.33 0.68 7.98
N GLU A 14 11.72 -0.09 6.98
CA GLU A 14 12.07 0.45 5.67
C GLU A 14 10.84 1.00 4.95
N ILE A 15 9.68 0.34 5.07
CA ILE A 15 8.44 0.85 4.49
C ILE A 15 7.96 2.14 5.14
N VAL A 16 8.12 2.27 6.46
CA VAL A 16 7.87 3.55 7.13
C VAL A 16 8.74 4.65 6.50
N LYS A 17 10.06 4.42 6.36
CA LYS A 17 10.97 5.40 5.74
C LYS A 17 10.59 5.71 4.29
N PHE A 18 10.44 4.67 3.47
CA PHE A 18 10.06 4.77 2.08
C PHE A 18 8.76 5.56 1.92
N SER A 19 7.70 5.21 2.67
CA SER A 19 6.42 5.91 2.60
C SER A 19 6.52 7.43 2.90
N ARG A 20 7.49 7.86 3.72
CA ARG A 20 7.74 9.28 4.00
C ARG A 20 8.39 9.98 2.83
N GLU A 21 9.34 9.33 2.15
CA GLU A 21 10.01 9.87 0.96
C GLU A 21 9.00 10.18 -0.17
N TYR A 22 7.93 9.37 -0.27
CA TYR A 22 6.83 9.60 -1.23
C TYR A 22 5.67 10.42 -0.64
N GLY A 23 5.83 10.96 0.57
CA GLY A 23 4.85 11.83 1.22
C GLY A 23 3.53 11.14 1.63
N ILE A 24 3.50 9.81 1.71
CA ILE A 24 2.36 9.01 2.20
C ILE A 24 2.36 9.00 3.73
N ASP A 25 3.54 8.95 4.34
CA ASP A 25 3.78 9.02 5.80
C ASP A 25 3.02 7.93 6.57
N LEU A 26 3.35 6.66 6.30
CA LEU A 26 2.81 5.52 7.03
C LEU A 26 3.53 5.37 8.37
N THR A 27 2.76 5.09 9.42
CA THR A 27 3.25 4.72 10.75
C THR A 27 3.61 3.23 10.79
N LEU A 28 4.40 2.83 11.78
CA LEU A 28 4.77 1.43 11.95
C LEU A 28 3.55 0.53 12.20
N GLU A 29 2.54 1.02 12.92
CA GLU A 29 1.31 0.28 13.18
C GLU A 29 0.46 0.10 11.93
N GLU A 30 0.34 1.15 11.10
CA GLU A 30 -0.34 1.05 9.80
C GLU A 30 0.35 0.01 8.91
N VAL A 31 1.67 0.04 8.81
CA VAL A 31 2.43 -0.93 8.01
C VAL A 31 2.20 -2.36 8.49
N LYS A 32 2.25 -2.60 9.81
CA LYS A 32 1.98 -3.93 10.39
C LYS A 32 0.56 -4.42 10.09
N ARG A 33 -0.44 -3.54 10.09
CA ARG A 33 -1.82 -3.90 9.76
C ARG A 33 -2.02 -4.14 8.26
N LEU A 34 -1.24 -3.49 7.42
CA LEU A 34 -1.25 -3.69 5.97
C LEU A 34 -0.56 -5.00 5.54
N ARG A 35 0.38 -5.53 6.32
CA ARG A 35 1.09 -6.80 6.02
C ARG A 35 0.17 -7.96 5.67
N PRO A 36 -0.78 -8.37 6.53
CA PRO A 36 -1.67 -9.48 6.20
C PRO A 36 -2.57 -9.19 4.99
N LEU A 37 -2.87 -7.93 4.70
CA LEU A 37 -3.57 -7.57 3.47
C LEU A 37 -2.69 -7.84 2.25
N SER A 38 -1.41 -7.47 2.32
CA SER A 38 -0.46 -7.65 1.21
C SER A 38 -0.21 -9.12 0.85
N GLU A 39 -0.33 -10.04 1.80
CA GLU A 39 -0.25 -11.49 1.52
C GLU A 39 -1.45 -12.02 0.71
N ARG A 40 -2.61 -11.34 0.81
CA ARG A 40 -3.79 -11.64 0.00
C ARG A 40 -3.76 -10.94 -1.36
N ALA A 41 -2.79 -10.06 -1.60
CA ALA A 41 -2.66 -9.38 -2.87
C ALA A 41 -2.27 -10.40 -3.94
N SER A 42 -3.11 -10.55 -4.95
CA SER A 42 -2.81 -11.39 -6.10
C SER A 42 -2.16 -10.56 -7.20
N ILE A 43 -1.10 -11.09 -7.80
CA ILE A 43 -0.46 -10.52 -9.00
C ILE A 43 -1.49 -10.35 -10.13
N THR A 44 -2.56 -11.16 -10.16
CA THR A 44 -3.67 -11.04 -11.12
C THR A 44 -4.39 -9.69 -11.06
N TRP A 45 -4.34 -8.96 -9.93
CA TRP A 45 -4.94 -7.63 -9.79
C TRP A 45 -4.21 -6.53 -10.56
N LEU A 46 -2.99 -6.78 -11.01
CA LEU A 46 -2.30 -5.89 -11.94
C LEU A 46 -3.00 -5.83 -13.30
N ILE A 47 -3.68 -6.92 -13.69
CA ILE A 47 -4.40 -7.02 -14.97
C ILE A 47 -5.90 -6.75 -14.76
N THR A 48 -6.48 -7.25 -13.68
CA THR A 48 -7.93 -7.17 -13.39
C THR A 48 -8.33 -5.93 -12.61
N GLY A 49 -7.36 -5.18 -12.10
CA GLY A 49 -7.57 -4.10 -11.14
C GLY A 49 -7.69 -4.64 -9.70
N ILE A 50 -7.42 -3.76 -8.74
CA ILE A 50 -7.52 -4.07 -7.31
C ILE A 50 -8.99 -4.06 -6.88
N PRO A 51 -9.51 -5.10 -6.20
CA PRO A 51 -10.90 -5.12 -5.74
C PRO A 51 -11.24 -3.96 -4.80
N ASN A 52 -12.43 -3.40 -4.96
CA ASN A 52 -12.92 -2.31 -4.09
C ASN A 52 -13.00 -2.70 -2.61
N SER A 53 -13.28 -3.96 -2.30
CA SER A 53 -13.27 -4.48 -0.92
C SER A 53 -11.89 -4.35 -0.28
N PHE A 54 -10.84 -4.69 -1.03
CA PHE A 54 -9.46 -4.54 -0.59
C PHE A 54 -9.11 -3.07 -0.37
N LEU A 55 -9.48 -2.19 -1.30
CA LEU A 55 -9.25 -0.75 -1.16
C LEU A 55 -9.94 -0.17 0.08
N LYS A 56 -11.15 -0.65 0.43
CA LYS A 56 -11.85 -0.25 1.65
C LYS A 56 -11.12 -0.72 2.92
N GLU A 57 -10.59 -1.93 2.93
CA GLU A 57 -9.80 -2.43 4.08
C GLU A 57 -8.52 -1.61 4.27
N VAL A 58 -7.82 -1.31 3.17
CA VAL A 58 -6.65 -0.42 3.20
C VAL A 58 -7.06 0.98 3.68
N GLU A 59 -8.14 1.55 3.15
CA GLU A 59 -8.66 2.85 3.57
C GLU A 59 -8.95 2.89 5.08
N SER A 60 -9.52 1.82 5.63
CA SER A 60 -9.81 1.72 7.07
C SER A 60 -8.57 1.69 7.95
N ILE A 61 -7.40 1.35 7.40
CA ILE A 61 -6.13 1.29 8.14
C ILE A 61 -5.39 2.63 8.04
N ILE A 62 -5.22 3.16 6.83
CA ILE A 62 -4.36 4.33 6.57
C ILE A 62 -5.12 5.64 6.36
N GLY A 63 -6.45 5.55 6.24
CA GLY A 63 -7.32 6.67 5.92
C GLY A 63 -7.32 7.04 4.43
N LYS A 64 -8.44 7.63 4.02
CA LYS A 64 -8.72 8.07 2.64
C LYS A 64 -7.63 8.95 2.03
N LYS A 65 -7.03 9.84 2.81
CA LYS A 65 -6.00 10.77 2.33
C LYS A 65 -4.72 10.04 1.91
N LYS A 66 -4.25 9.08 2.71
CA LYS A 66 -3.04 8.30 2.41
C LYS A 66 -3.32 7.31 1.27
N LEU A 67 -4.48 6.66 1.28
CA LEU A 67 -4.91 5.78 0.19
C LEU A 67 -4.95 6.51 -1.15
N LYS A 68 -5.52 7.72 -1.21
CA LYS A 68 -5.55 8.50 -2.45
C LYS A 68 -4.14 8.82 -2.98
N LYS A 69 -3.18 9.11 -2.10
CA LYS A 69 -1.78 9.32 -2.51
C LYS A 69 -1.15 8.03 -3.04
N LEU A 70 -1.42 6.91 -2.38
CA LEU A 70 -0.99 5.58 -2.82
C LEU A 70 -1.53 5.22 -4.20
N LEU A 71 -2.83 5.35 -4.42
CA LEU A 71 -3.48 5.11 -5.70
C LEU A 71 -2.90 6.00 -6.80
N LYS A 72 -2.73 7.30 -6.52
CA LYS A 72 -2.13 8.24 -7.47
C LYS A 72 -0.71 7.82 -7.88
N TYR A 73 0.08 7.26 -6.96
CA TYR A 73 1.41 6.75 -7.27
C TYR A 73 1.35 5.50 -8.15
N MET A 74 0.35 4.65 -7.97
CA MET A 74 0.14 3.45 -8.79
C MET A 74 -0.42 3.76 -10.19
N GLU A 75 -1.24 4.81 -10.33
CA GLU A 75 -1.82 5.25 -11.62
C GLU A 75 -0.84 6.04 -12.52
N ASN A 76 0.24 6.61 -11.96
CA ASN A 76 1.24 7.37 -12.74
C ASN A 76 2.31 6.48 -13.40
N TYR A 77 2.06 5.17 -13.52
CA TYR A 77 2.90 4.17 -14.21
C TYR A 77 2.00 3.18 -14.95
#